data_AF-A0A257MZR8-F1
#
_entry.id   AF-A0A257MZR8-F1
#
_cell.length_a   1.000
_cell.length_b   1.000
_cell.length_c   1.000
_cell.angle_alpha   90.00
_cell.angle_beta   90.00
_cell.angle_gamma   90.00
#
_symmetry.space_group_name_H-M   'P 1'
#
loop_
_entity.id
_entity.type
_entity.pdbx_description
1 polymer ?
#
loop_
_entity_poly.entity_id
_entity_poly.type
_entity_poly.pdbx_seq_one_letter_code
_entity_poly.pdbx_strand_id
1 'polypeptide(L)' 'MQKKAIVLLSGGLDSITVLALAKQQGYTCYALSFDYGQRHNAEL' A
#
# COMPACT_ATOMS: atom_id res chain seq x y z
N MET A 1 -4.22 20.61 7.68
CA MET A 1 -4.31 19.19 8.06
C MET A 1 -3.86 18.33 6.87
N GLN A 2 -3.00 17.34 7.08
CA GLN A 2 -2.68 16.37 6.02
C GLN A 2 -3.88 15.44 5.78
N LYS A 3 -4.20 15.17 4.51
CA LYS A 3 -5.26 14.20 4.15
C LYS A 3 -4.77 12.79 4.48
N LYS A 4 -5.65 11.95 5.03
CA LYS A 4 -5.35 10.54 5.32
C LYS A 4 -5.69 9.68 4.11
N ALA A 5 -4.89 8.66 3.83
CA ALA A 5 -5.13 7.68 2.79
C ALA A 5 -4.86 6.26 3.30
N ILE A 6 -5.73 5.31 2.96
CA ILE A 6 -5.46 3.87 3.13
C ILE A 6 -5.07 3.32 1.77
N VAL A 7 -3.91 2.67 1.68
CA VAL A 7 -3.41 2.03 0.47
C VAL A 7 -3.47 0.53 0.65
N LEU A 8 -4.19 -0.15 -0.23
CA LEU A 8 -4.17 -1.61 -0.30
C LEU A 8 -2.81 -2.02 -0.87
N LEU A 9 -1.98 -2.62 -0.02
CA LEU A 9 -0.61 -2.98 -0.33
C LEU A 9 -0.52 -4.49 -0.58
N SER A 10 -0.30 -4.90 -1.83
CA SER A 10 -0.17 -6.32 -2.18
C SER A 10 1.28 -6.79 -2.29
N GLY A 11 2.26 -5.88 -2.14
CA GLY A 11 3.67 -6.14 -2.43
C GLY A 11 4.04 -6.00 -3.91
N GLY A 12 3.05 -5.95 -4.82
CA GLY A 12 3.27 -5.72 -6.24
C GLY A 12 3.59 -4.26 -6.61
N LEU A 13 4.22 -4.08 -7.77
CA LEU A 13 4.68 -2.78 -8.31
C LEU A 13 3.61 -1.70 -8.26
N ASP A 14 2.37 -2.02 -8.68
CA ASP A 14 1.29 -1.04 -8.75
C ASP A 14 0.93 -0.49 -7.37
N SER A 15 0.77 -1.39 -6.39
CA SER A 15 0.42 -1.00 -5.02
C SER A 15 1.52 -0.17 -4.35
N ILE A 16 2.80 -0.48 -4.63
CA ILE A 16 3.96 0.28 -4.16
C ILE A 16 4.01 1.65 -4.84
N THR A 17 3.73 1.72 -6.14
CA THR A 17 3.72 2.98 -6.90
C THR A 17 2.65 3.93 -6.39
N VAL A 18 1.45 3.43 -6.08
CA VAL A 18 0.37 4.21 -5.48
C VAL A 18 0.78 4.73 -4.10
N LEU A 19 1.41 3.91 -3.25
CA LEU A 19 1.89 4.34 -1.94
C LEU A 19 2.94 5.46 -2.06
N ALA A 20 3.89 5.31 -2.98
CA ALA A 20 4.92 6.31 -3.25
C ALA A 20 4.32 7.64 -3.73
N LEU A 21 3.37 7.57 -4.68
CA LEU A 21 2.67 8.75 -5.20
C LEU A 21 1.86 9.47 -4.11
N ALA A 22 1.12 8.72 -3.29
CA ALA A 22 0.34 9.29 -2.19
C ALA A 22 1.23 9.96 -1.14
N LYS A 23 2.39 9.35 -0.80
CA LYS A 23 3.39 9.99 0.06
C LYS A 23 3.94 11.28 -0.56
N GLN A 24 4.29 11.26 -1.84
CA GLN A 24 4.79 12.44 -2.56
C GLN A 24 3.77 13.59 -2.58
N GLN A 25 2.47 13.26 -2.65
CA GLN A 25 1.38 14.24 -2.60
C GLN A 25 1.06 14.74 -1.18
N GLY A 26 1.78 14.29 -0.15
CA GLY A 26 1.63 14.78 1.23
C GLY A 26 0.51 14.13 2.03
N TYR A 27 0.04 12.94 1.63
CA TYR A 27 -0.92 12.18 2.41
C TYR A 27 -0.26 11.46 3.59
N THR A 28 -0.97 11.42 4.73
CA THR A 28 -0.67 10.47 5.79
C THR A 28 -1.18 9.09 5.36
N CYS A 29 -0.27 8.23 4.92
CA CYS A 29 -0.60 6.92 4.35
C CYS A 29 -0.60 5.82 5.40
N TYR A 30 -1.63 4.96 5.36
CA TYR A 30 -1.74 3.72 6.12
C TYR A 30 -1.77 2.56 5.12
N ALA A 31 -0.92 1.57 5.29
CA ALA A 31 -0.93 0.38 4.44
C ALA A 31 -1.87 -0.67 5.04
N LEU A 32 -2.67 -1.30 4.19
CA LEU A 32 -3.50 -2.45 4.53
C LEU A 32 -3.22 -3.57 3.54
N SER A 33 -2.82 -4.72 4.06
CA SER A 33 -2.60 -5.94 3.28
C SER A 33 -3.56 -7.02 3.76
N PHE A 34 -3.95 -7.90 2.85
CA PHE A 34 -4.79 -9.03 3.16
C PHE A 34 -4.03 -10.32 2.86
N ASP A 35 -3.94 -11.19 3.86
CA ASP A 35 -3.52 -12.56 3.69
C ASP A 35 -4.75 -13.41 3.37
N TYR A 36 -4.86 -13.81 2.09
CA TYR A 36 -5.95 -14.67 1.61
C TYR A 36 -5.45 -16.11 1.35
N GLY A 37 -4.26 -16.48 1.84
CA GLY A 37 -3.62 -17.75 1.55
C GLY A 37 -2.93 -17.77 0.19
N GLN A 38 -2.21 -16.70 -0.17
CA GLN A 38 -1.46 -16.63 -1.42
C GLN A 38 -0.45 -17.78 -1.51
N ARG A 39 -0.26 -18.32 -2.71
CA ARG A 39 0.58 -19.51 -2.95
C ARG A 39 2.08 -19.26 -2.68
N HIS A 40 2.50 -18.00 -2.72
CA HIS A 40 3.86 -17.56 -2.39
C HIS A 40 3.83 -16.69 -1.13
N ASN A 41 4.38 -17.22 -0.03
CA ASN A 41 4.45 -16.53 1.28
C ASN A 41 5.43 -15.34 1.29
N ALA A 42 6.10 -15.00 0.18
CA ALA A 42 7.15 -14.00 0.13
C ALA A 42 6.68 -12.60 -0.32
N GLU A 43 5.39 -12.42 -0.60
CA GLU A 43 4.86 -11.17 -1.17
C GLU A 43 4.25 -10.20 -0.14
N LEU A 44 4.11 -10.59 1.14
CA LEU A 44 3.52 -9.76 2.20
C LEU A 44 4.39 -9.68 3.45
#